data_AF-A0A832Z9J8-F1
#
_entry.id   AF-A0A832Z9J8-F1
#
_cell.length_a   1.000
_cell.length_b   1.000
_cell.length_c   1.000
_cell.angle_alpha   90.00
_cell.angle_beta   90.00
_cell.angle_gamma   90.00
#
_symmetry.space_group_name_H-M   'P 1'
#
loop_
_entity.id
_entity.type
_entity.pdbx_description
1 polymer ?
#
loop_
_entity_poly.entity_id
_entity_poly.type
_entity_poly.pdbx_seq_one_letter_code
_entity_poly.pdbx_strand_id
1 'polypeptide(L)'
;DALVFVDSDLRSITPEWIYKFAKPIEDGYDFVAPLYIRHKYDGTITNNIAYPMTVSLYGYNIRQPIGGDFGISAGLIDVYLSDEEIWKTDVARFGVDIFLTTTALAEGFRVIQTALGLKIHNPKDPAASLGPMFNQVVGTLFMLMKKYEEKWRPVRKIKEVETFGSIEWQEPREVKVTLELLKQKSRGLFRENEVILRKVLSEETFVQVTKALETFEFDDVLWSHVLFDGAVAYKNGILKNAEPLIPLYFAKTADFVEKTKELTTAEAEKIIQERARIFLKEKDYLLERW
;
A
#
# COMPACT_ATOMS: atom_id res chain seq x y z
N ASP A 1 -8.56 -5.08 -26.90
CA ASP A 1 -7.15 -4.63 -26.88
C ASP A 1 -6.59 -4.68 -25.47
N ALA A 2 -5.30 -4.97 -25.37
CA ALA A 2 -4.55 -5.01 -24.12
C ALA A 2 -3.46 -3.92 -24.14
N LEU A 3 -3.34 -3.17 -23.05
CA LEU A 3 -2.22 -2.27 -22.82
C LEU A 3 -1.39 -2.79 -21.66
N VAL A 4 -0.07 -2.75 -21.81
CA VAL A 4 0.88 -3.21 -20.81
C VAL A 4 1.79 -2.06 -20.43
N PHE A 5 1.85 -1.77 -19.15
CA PHE A 5 2.70 -0.74 -18.56
C PHE A 5 3.83 -1.44 -17.80
N VAL A 6 5.06 -1.01 -18.06
CA VAL A 6 6.25 -1.52 -17.41
C VAL A 6 7.18 -0.37 -17.03
N ASP A 7 7.74 -0.45 -15.83
CA ASP A 7 8.70 0.52 -15.31
C ASP A 7 9.94 0.58 -16.23
N SER A 8 10.35 1.80 -16.60
CA SER A 8 11.48 2.01 -17.52
C SER A 8 12.86 1.69 -16.92
N ASP A 9 12.97 1.56 -15.59
CA ASP A 9 14.22 1.26 -14.89
C ASP A 9 14.39 -0.23 -14.53
N LEU A 10 13.49 -1.09 -15.00
CA LEU A 10 13.55 -2.52 -14.77
C LEU A 10 14.78 -3.16 -15.42
N ARG A 11 15.50 -3.94 -14.62
CA ARG A 11 16.59 -4.81 -15.11
C ARG A 11 16.16 -6.27 -15.30
N SER A 12 14.99 -6.64 -14.77
CA SER A 12 14.44 -7.99 -14.78
C SER A 12 13.39 -8.22 -15.88
N ILE A 13 13.07 -7.22 -16.69
CA ILE A 13 12.03 -7.33 -17.72
C ILE A 13 12.42 -8.39 -18.77
N THR A 14 11.45 -9.23 -19.14
CA THR A 14 11.59 -10.25 -20.19
C THR A 14 10.39 -10.20 -21.13
N PRO A 15 10.47 -10.74 -22.36
CA PRO A 15 9.31 -10.87 -23.24
C PRO A 15 8.15 -11.64 -22.59
N GLU A 16 8.46 -12.56 -21.68
CA GLU A 16 7.46 -13.32 -20.92
C GLU A 16 6.58 -12.42 -20.05
N TRP A 17 7.10 -11.32 -19.52
CA TRP A 17 6.29 -10.36 -18.74
C TRP A 17 5.18 -9.75 -19.59
N ILE A 18 5.49 -9.38 -20.84
CA ILE A 18 4.50 -8.84 -21.77
C ILE A 18 3.39 -9.87 -22.01
N TYR A 19 3.75 -11.13 -22.25
CA TYR A 19 2.77 -12.21 -22.39
C TYR A 19 1.93 -12.40 -21.11
N LYS A 20 2.58 -12.42 -19.94
CA LYS A 20 1.93 -12.60 -18.64
C LYS A 20 0.94 -11.50 -18.28
N PHE A 21 1.15 -10.27 -18.75
CA PHE A 21 0.20 -9.17 -18.61
C PHE A 21 -0.88 -9.17 -19.69
N ALA A 22 -0.52 -9.44 -20.95
CA ALA A 22 -1.47 -9.37 -22.06
C ALA A 22 -2.43 -10.57 -22.09
N LYS A 23 -1.94 -11.78 -21.82
CA LYS A 23 -2.73 -13.00 -21.97
C LYS A 23 -4.00 -13.03 -21.09
N PRO A 24 -3.96 -12.67 -19.80
CA PRO A 24 -5.19 -12.62 -19.01
C PRO A 24 -6.20 -11.59 -19.52
N ILE A 25 -5.73 -10.48 -20.11
CA ILE A 25 -6.64 -9.49 -20.73
C ILE A 25 -7.35 -10.11 -21.95
N GLU A 26 -6.62 -10.86 -22.78
CA GLU A 26 -7.23 -11.62 -23.89
C GLU A 26 -8.26 -12.65 -23.40
N ASP A 27 -8.03 -13.25 -22.23
CA ASP A 27 -8.94 -14.19 -21.58
C ASP A 27 -10.11 -13.49 -20.85
N GLY A 28 -10.16 -12.16 -20.94
CA GLY A 28 -11.27 -11.31 -20.51
C GLY A 28 -11.04 -10.56 -19.21
N TYR A 29 -9.91 -10.70 -18.54
CA TYR A 29 -9.60 -9.84 -17.39
C TYR A 29 -9.44 -8.38 -17.84
N ASP A 30 -9.63 -7.46 -16.92
CA ASP A 30 -9.58 -6.02 -17.17
C ASP A 30 -8.36 -5.35 -16.53
N PHE A 31 -7.88 -5.91 -15.42
CA PHE A 31 -6.70 -5.44 -14.72
C PHE A 31 -5.84 -6.63 -14.27
N VAL A 32 -4.58 -6.62 -14.66
CA VAL A 32 -3.56 -7.61 -14.28
C VAL A 32 -2.54 -6.94 -13.38
N ALA A 33 -2.61 -7.23 -12.08
CA ALA A 33 -1.66 -6.75 -11.09
C ALA A 33 -0.38 -7.62 -11.09
N PRO A 34 0.78 -7.07 -10.74
CA PRO A 34 2.00 -7.86 -10.64
C PRO A 34 2.05 -8.63 -9.32
N LEU A 35 2.77 -9.75 -9.34
CA LEU A 35 3.12 -10.50 -8.15
C LEU A 35 4.62 -10.84 -8.18
N TYR A 36 5.40 -9.96 -7.56
CA TYR A 36 6.85 -10.12 -7.36
C TYR A 36 7.22 -10.83 -6.08
N ILE A 37 8.40 -11.43 -6.09
CA ILE A 37 9.18 -11.74 -4.91
C ILE A 37 10.09 -10.56 -4.62
N ARG A 38 10.00 -10.04 -3.40
CA ARG A 38 10.79 -8.90 -2.89
C ARG A 38 11.29 -9.20 -1.50
N HIS A 39 12.43 -8.61 -1.15
CA HIS A 39 12.94 -8.74 0.22
C HIS A 39 11.94 -8.12 1.21
N LYS A 40 11.83 -8.70 2.41
CA LYS A 40 10.89 -8.26 3.47
C LYS A 40 10.96 -6.76 3.79
N TYR A 41 12.13 -6.13 3.59
CA TYR A 41 12.35 -4.69 3.85
C TYR A 41 12.24 -3.79 2.62
N ASP A 42 11.88 -4.36 1.47
CA ASP A 42 11.56 -3.61 0.27
C ASP A 42 10.06 -3.34 0.18
N GLY A 43 9.67 -2.29 -0.55
CA GLY A 43 8.26 -1.93 -0.74
C GLY A 43 7.52 -1.67 0.58
N THR A 44 8.15 -0.99 1.54
CA THR A 44 7.58 -0.81 2.89
C THR A 44 6.26 -0.02 2.89
N ILE A 45 6.05 0.91 1.95
CA ILE A 45 4.73 1.57 1.75
C ILE A 45 3.70 0.53 1.27
N THR A 46 4.07 -0.33 0.33
CA THR A 46 3.21 -1.43 -0.15
C THR A 46 2.82 -2.34 1.02
N ASN A 47 3.80 -2.84 1.76
CA ASN A 47 3.61 -3.87 2.78
C ASN A 47 2.88 -3.35 4.02
N ASN A 48 3.15 -2.11 4.43
CA ASN A 48 2.58 -1.56 5.66
C ASN A 48 1.28 -0.79 5.40
N ILE A 49 1.03 -0.27 4.19
CA ILE A 49 -0.08 0.67 3.94
C ILE A 49 -0.94 0.23 2.77
N ALA A 50 -0.40 0.27 1.56
CA ALA A 50 -1.21 0.14 0.36
C ALA A 50 -1.90 -1.24 0.31
N TYR A 51 -1.16 -2.31 0.56
CA TYR A 51 -1.71 -3.66 0.61
C TYR A 51 -2.80 -3.84 1.68
N PRO A 52 -2.53 -3.65 2.99
CA PRO A 52 -3.54 -3.91 4.01
C PRO A 52 -4.77 -2.98 3.90
N MET A 53 -4.61 -1.73 3.46
CA MET A 53 -5.73 -0.82 3.20
C MET A 53 -6.54 -1.27 1.98
N THR A 54 -5.91 -1.60 0.85
CA THR A 54 -6.63 -2.07 -0.34
C THR A 54 -7.44 -3.33 -0.04
N VAL A 55 -6.86 -4.29 0.68
CA VAL A 55 -7.53 -5.54 1.06
C VAL A 55 -8.70 -5.28 2.01
N SER A 56 -8.55 -4.44 3.04
CA SER A 56 -9.61 -4.20 4.03
C SER A 56 -10.76 -3.36 3.47
N LEU A 57 -10.45 -2.43 2.57
CA LEU A 57 -11.43 -1.53 1.97
C LEU A 57 -12.18 -2.21 0.83
N TYR A 58 -11.47 -2.81 -0.12
CA TYR A 58 -12.07 -3.32 -1.36
C TYR A 58 -12.24 -4.84 -1.37
N GLY A 59 -11.63 -5.57 -0.44
CA GLY A 59 -11.91 -7.00 -0.22
C GLY A 59 -11.24 -7.93 -1.22
N TYR A 60 -10.24 -7.47 -1.98
CA TYR A 60 -9.49 -8.28 -2.94
C TYR A 60 -8.05 -8.45 -2.47
N ASN A 61 -7.56 -9.69 -2.42
CA ASN A 61 -6.17 -10.01 -2.07
C ASN A 61 -5.19 -9.71 -3.23
N ILE A 62 -5.12 -8.46 -3.67
CA ILE A 62 -4.11 -7.95 -4.60
C ILE A 62 -2.87 -7.57 -3.78
N ARG A 63 -1.79 -8.35 -3.88
CA ARG A 63 -0.61 -8.21 -3.02
C ARG A 63 0.20 -6.95 -3.29
N GLN A 64 0.19 -6.45 -4.52
CA GLN A 64 1.04 -5.33 -4.95
C GLN A 64 0.21 -4.23 -5.63
N PRO A 65 -0.65 -3.53 -4.86
CA PRO A 65 -1.51 -2.48 -5.42
C PRO A 65 -0.75 -1.23 -5.88
N ILE A 66 0.55 -1.14 -5.59
CA ILE A 66 1.47 -0.12 -6.10
C ILE A 66 2.70 -0.75 -6.76
N GLY A 67 2.44 -1.72 -7.64
CA GLY A 67 3.48 -2.57 -8.23
C GLY A 67 4.34 -1.90 -9.29
N GLY A 68 3.86 -0.84 -9.94
CA GLY A 68 4.51 -0.10 -11.04
C GLY A 68 4.33 -0.71 -12.43
N ASP A 69 3.89 -1.97 -12.50
CA ASP A 69 3.70 -2.70 -13.76
C ASP A 69 2.33 -3.36 -13.78
N PHE A 70 1.61 -3.25 -14.89
CA PHE A 70 0.24 -3.77 -14.98
C PHE A 70 -0.21 -3.96 -16.43
N GLY A 71 -1.15 -4.89 -16.62
CA GLY A 71 -1.91 -5.04 -17.85
C GLY A 71 -3.32 -4.50 -17.66
N ILE A 72 -3.87 -3.78 -18.64
CA ILE A 72 -5.25 -3.29 -18.60
C ILE A 72 -6.00 -3.49 -19.92
N SER A 73 -7.31 -3.68 -19.82
CA SER A 73 -8.20 -3.69 -20.98
C SER A 73 -8.49 -2.28 -21.48
N ALA A 74 -8.82 -2.15 -22.76
CA ALA A 74 -9.20 -0.86 -23.34
C ALA A 74 -10.39 -0.21 -22.62
N GLY A 75 -11.39 -0.98 -22.18
CA GLY A 75 -12.55 -0.43 -21.47
C GLY A 75 -12.19 0.20 -20.11
N LEU A 76 -11.14 -0.28 -19.46
CA LEU A 76 -10.67 0.28 -18.19
C LEU A 76 -9.95 1.64 -18.40
N ILE A 77 -9.37 1.89 -19.58
CA ILE A 77 -8.75 3.18 -19.92
C ILE A 77 -9.80 4.29 -19.98
N ASP A 78 -10.95 4.03 -20.57
CA ASP A 78 -12.04 5.02 -20.65
C ASP A 78 -12.47 5.49 -19.26
N VAL A 79 -12.47 4.57 -18.28
CA VAL A 79 -12.75 4.92 -16.88
C VAL A 79 -11.64 5.77 -16.27
N TYR A 80 -10.37 5.43 -16.49
CA TYR A 80 -9.25 6.22 -15.99
C TYR A 80 -9.19 7.64 -16.58
N LEU A 81 -9.60 7.81 -17.83
CA LEU A 81 -9.59 9.09 -18.53
C LEU A 81 -10.88 9.91 -18.38
N SER A 82 -11.87 9.38 -17.66
CA SER A 82 -13.19 10.02 -17.52
C SER A 82 -13.19 11.36 -16.76
N ASP A 83 -12.15 11.64 -15.97
CA ASP A 83 -12.00 12.87 -15.19
C ASP A 83 -10.59 13.43 -15.39
N GLU A 84 -10.45 14.49 -16.19
CA GLU A 84 -9.15 15.10 -16.47
C GLU A 84 -8.52 15.79 -15.26
N GLU A 85 -9.33 16.25 -14.29
CA GLU A 85 -8.81 17.00 -13.13
C GLU A 85 -7.99 16.10 -12.21
N ILE A 86 -8.26 14.78 -12.20
CA ILE A 86 -7.51 13.81 -11.39
C ILE A 86 -6.02 13.83 -11.75
N TRP A 87 -5.68 14.03 -13.02
CA TRP A 87 -4.32 14.03 -13.54
C TRP A 87 -3.55 15.31 -13.22
N LYS A 88 -4.19 16.31 -12.59
CA LYS A 88 -3.54 17.51 -12.05
C LYS A 88 -3.16 17.37 -10.58
N THR A 89 -3.47 16.23 -9.96
CA THR A 89 -3.22 15.95 -8.53
C THR A 89 -1.97 15.07 -8.33
N ASP A 90 -1.71 14.66 -7.08
CA ASP A 90 -0.64 13.71 -6.75
C ASP A 90 -0.85 12.31 -7.39
N VAL A 91 -2.03 12.03 -7.97
CA VAL A 91 -2.30 10.86 -8.82
C VAL A 91 -1.35 10.81 -10.01
N ALA A 92 -1.05 11.92 -10.68
CA ALA A 92 -0.13 11.92 -11.83
C ALA A 92 1.36 11.81 -11.43
N ARG A 93 1.64 11.54 -10.15
CA ARG A 93 2.99 11.37 -9.60
C ARG A 93 3.10 9.95 -9.04
N PHE A 94 3.60 9.77 -7.80
CA PHE A 94 3.64 8.45 -7.16
C PHE A 94 2.27 7.89 -6.79
N GLY A 95 1.18 8.67 -6.89
CA GLY A 95 -0.18 8.19 -6.61
C GLY A 95 -0.81 7.33 -7.70
N VAL A 96 -0.19 7.23 -8.89
CA VAL A 96 -0.82 6.62 -10.07
C VAL A 96 -1.18 5.16 -9.84
N ASP A 97 -0.27 4.35 -9.30
CA ASP A 97 -0.50 2.90 -9.21
C ASP A 97 -1.64 2.55 -8.25
N ILE A 98 -1.71 3.24 -7.11
CA ILE A 98 -2.79 3.02 -6.13
C ILE A 98 -4.11 3.51 -6.71
N PHE A 99 -4.11 4.60 -7.47
CA PHE A 99 -5.28 5.07 -8.20
C PHE A 99 -5.80 4.03 -9.18
N LEU A 100 -4.94 3.53 -10.06
CA LEU A 100 -5.33 2.56 -11.09
C LEU A 100 -5.88 1.27 -10.47
N THR A 101 -5.17 0.72 -9.48
CA THR A 101 -5.60 -0.50 -8.79
C THR A 101 -6.93 -0.28 -8.07
N THR A 102 -7.05 0.76 -7.25
CA THR A 102 -8.27 1.02 -6.48
C THR A 102 -9.47 1.29 -7.38
N THR A 103 -9.31 2.07 -8.46
CA THR A 103 -10.41 2.33 -9.40
C THR A 103 -10.86 1.04 -10.09
N ALA A 104 -9.95 0.18 -10.54
CA ALA A 104 -10.33 -1.12 -11.13
C ALA A 104 -11.18 -1.96 -10.16
N LEU A 105 -10.77 -2.04 -8.89
CA LEU A 105 -11.48 -2.81 -7.86
C LEU A 105 -12.83 -2.19 -7.50
N ALA A 106 -12.89 -0.87 -7.33
CA ALA A 106 -14.08 -0.16 -6.86
C ALA A 106 -15.18 -0.08 -7.94
N GLU A 107 -14.79 -0.01 -9.20
CA GLU A 107 -15.72 -0.02 -10.35
C GLU A 107 -16.16 -1.45 -10.72
N GLY A 108 -15.59 -2.48 -10.10
CA GLY A 108 -16.03 -3.87 -10.24
C GLY A 108 -15.49 -4.60 -11.47
N PHE A 109 -14.35 -4.15 -12.00
CA PHE A 109 -13.67 -4.81 -13.11
C PHE A 109 -13.11 -6.18 -12.74
N ARG A 110 -12.91 -7.06 -13.74
CA ARG A 110 -12.32 -8.38 -13.49
C ARG A 110 -10.82 -8.24 -13.27
N VAL A 111 -10.37 -8.58 -12.06
CA VAL A 111 -8.96 -8.46 -11.67
C VAL A 111 -8.29 -9.82 -11.50
N ILE A 112 -7.02 -9.88 -11.87
CA ILE A 112 -6.15 -11.05 -11.72
C ILE A 112 -4.74 -10.57 -11.34
N GLN A 113 -3.91 -11.45 -10.77
CA GLN A 113 -2.50 -11.20 -10.53
C GLN A 113 -1.65 -12.02 -11.50
N THR A 114 -0.40 -11.64 -11.77
CA THR A 114 0.53 -12.50 -12.52
C THR A 114 1.89 -12.66 -11.85
N ALA A 115 2.38 -13.90 -11.81
CA ALA A 115 3.64 -14.25 -11.18
C ALA A 115 4.86 -13.85 -12.04
N LEU A 116 5.64 -12.88 -11.56
CA LEU A 116 6.75 -12.28 -12.32
C LEU A 116 8.14 -12.56 -11.75
N GLY A 117 8.23 -13.32 -10.64
CA GLY A 117 9.50 -13.67 -10.00
C GLY A 117 10.15 -12.49 -9.27
N LEU A 118 11.48 -12.43 -9.27
CA LEU A 118 12.24 -11.36 -8.60
C LEU A 118 12.07 -10.01 -9.33
N LYS A 119 11.65 -8.97 -8.61
CA LYS A 119 11.75 -7.58 -9.11
C LYS A 119 13.10 -6.99 -8.69
N ILE A 120 13.94 -6.67 -9.68
CA ILE A 120 15.27 -6.11 -9.44
C ILE A 120 15.27 -4.64 -9.88
N HIS A 121 15.38 -3.75 -8.90
CA HIS A 121 15.62 -2.32 -9.09
C HIS A 121 16.72 -1.82 -8.16
N ASN A 122 17.10 -0.56 -8.30
CA ASN A 122 18.10 0.06 -7.42
C ASN A 122 17.56 0.10 -5.97
N PRO A 123 18.27 -0.46 -4.98
CA PRO A 123 17.82 -0.46 -3.60
C PRO A 123 17.75 0.98 -3.06
N LYS A 124 16.69 1.29 -2.31
CA LYS A 124 16.48 2.58 -1.65
C LYS A 124 16.31 2.31 -0.15
N ASP A 125 17.10 2.98 0.70
CA ASP A 125 16.88 2.93 2.15
C ASP A 125 15.54 3.63 2.47
N PRO A 126 14.56 2.94 3.06
CA PRO A 126 13.28 3.53 3.43
C PRO A 126 13.42 4.81 4.26
N ALA A 127 14.43 4.88 5.12
CA ALA A 127 14.68 6.03 5.98
C ALA A 127 15.22 7.25 5.20
N ALA A 128 15.79 7.08 4.01
CA ALA A 128 16.48 8.15 3.28
C ALA A 128 15.62 8.85 2.21
N SER A 129 14.64 8.18 1.61
CA SER A 129 14.09 8.63 0.31
C SER A 129 12.57 8.53 0.12
N LEU A 130 11.78 8.27 1.16
CA LEU A 130 10.36 7.93 0.98
C LEU A 130 9.33 9.03 1.31
N GLY A 131 9.73 10.20 1.83
CA GLY A 131 8.79 11.25 2.26
C GLY A 131 7.78 11.68 1.18
N PRO A 132 8.23 12.14 -0.02
CA PRO A 132 7.33 12.54 -1.09
C PRO A 132 6.45 11.40 -1.62
N MET A 133 7.03 10.20 -1.76
CA MET A 133 6.30 9.01 -2.22
C MET A 133 5.20 8.62 -1.24
N PHE A 134 5.51 8.62 0.06
CA PHE A 134 4.54 8.38 1.12
C PHE A 134 3.37 9.35 1.01
N ASN A 135 3.64 10.66 0.95
CA ASN A 135 2.60 11.67 0.93
C ASN A 135 1.65 11.50 -0.27
N GLN A 136 2.21 11.26 -1.45
CA GLN A 136 1.44 11.14 -2.70
C GLN A 136 0.61 9.86 -2.74
N VAL A 137 1.18 8.71 -2.33
CA VAL A 137 0.46 7.42 -2.30
C VAL A 137 -0.65 7.45 -1.26
N VAL A 138 -0.33 7.85 -0.02
CA VAL A 138 -1.30 7.82 1.09
C VAL A 138 -2.37 8.89 0.92
N GLY A 139 -2.01 10.09 0.45
CA GLY A 139 -2.98 11.13 0.11
C GLY A 139 -3.94 10.69 -1.00
N THR A 140 -3.43 10.05 -2.05
CA THR A 140 -4.26 9.48 -3.12
C THR A 140 -5.19 8.38 -2.59
N LEU A 141 -4.69 7.51 -1.71
CA LEU A 141 -5.49 6.48 -1.06
C LEU A 141 -6.65 7.08 -0.26
N PHE A 142 -6.39 8.09 0.58
CA PHE A 142 -7.44 8.76 1.37
C PHE A 142 -8.47 9.48 0.51
N MET A 143 -8.03 10.14 -0.56
CA MET A 143 -8.92 10.74 -1.55
C MET A 143 -9.83 9.68 -2.19
N LEU A 144 -9.30 8.51 -2.54
CA LEU A 144 -10.07 7.42 -3.13
C LEU A 144 -11.03 6.75 -2.14
N MET A 145 -10.68 6.70 -0.86
CA MET A 145 -11.62 6.29 0.19
C MET A 145 -12.84 7.23 0.22
N LYS A 146 -12.64 8.55 0.09
CA LYS A 146 -13.76 9.49 -0.01
C LYS A 146 -14.57 9.30 -1.29
N LYS A 147 -13.91 9.09 -2.45
CA LYS A 147 -14.58 8.88 -3.74
C LYS A 147 -15.44 7.61 -3.75
N TYR A 148 -14.91 6.51 -3.20
CA TYR A 148 -15.49 5.17 -3.29
C TYR A 148 -16.15 4.70 -1.99
N GLU A 149 -16.65 5.63 -1.19
CA GLU A 149 -17.30 5.38 0.12
C GLU A 149 -18.34 4.26 0.05
N GLU A 150 -19.29 4.35 -0.88
CA GLU A 150 -20.35 3.37 -1.08
C GLU A 150 -19.84 1.97 -1.47
N LYS A 151 -18.63 1.89 -2.06
CA LYS A 151 -18.04 0.63 -2.52
C LYS A 151 -17.30 -0.09 -1.40
N TRP A 152 -16.52 0.63 -0.59
CA TRP A 152 -15.72 -0.01 0.45
C TRP A 152 -16.49 -0.20 1.76
N ARG A 153 -17.43 0.67 2.14
CA ARG A 153 -18.22 0.52 3.39
C ARG A 153 -18.80 -0.89 3.61
N PRO A 154 -19.47 -1.53 2.62
CA PRO A 154 -20.12 -2.84 2.82
C PRO A 154 -19.15 -4.04 2.82
N VAL A 155 -17.87 -3.87 2.48
CA VAL A 155 -16.92 -4.98 2.37
C VAL A 155 -16.61 -5.56 3.75
N ARG A 156 -16.84 -6.87 3.92
CA ARG A 156 -16.61 -7.60 5.19
C ARG A 156 -15.79 -8.87 5.04
N LYS A 157 -15.33 -9.17 3.82
CA LYS A 157 -14.61 -10.42 3.50
C LYS A 157 -13.48 -10.14 2.52
N ILE A 158 -12.41 -10.91 2.65
CA ILE A 158 -11.31 -10.96 1.68
C ILE A 158 -11.64 -12.06 0.68
N LYS A 159 -11.57 -11.73 -0.60
CA LYS A 159 -11.60 -12.65 -1.72
C LYS A 159 -10.18 -12.87 -2.20
N GLU A 160 -9.80 -14.13 -2.34
CA GLU A 160 -8.55 -14.47 -3.04
C GLU A 160 -8.67 -14.09 -4.51
N VAL A 161 -7.62 -13.51 -5.06
CA VAL A 161 -7.53 -13.16 -6.48
C VAL A 161 -6.70 -14.22 -7.18
N GLU A 162 -7.20 -14.71 -8.31
CA GLU A 162 -6.50 -15.69 -9.14
C GLU A 162 -5.11 -15.17 -9.54
N THR A 163 -4.14 -16.08 -9.63
CA THR A 163 -2.79 -15.78 -10.09
C THR A 163 -2.52 -16.52 -11.39
N PHE A 164 -2.22 -15.77 -12.45
CA PHE A 164 -1.75 -16.28 -13.72
C PHE A 164 -0.26 -16.65 -13.63
N GLY A 165 0.04 -17.91 -13.93
CA GLY A 165 1.38 -18.48 -13.83
C GLY A 165 1.74 -18.94 -12.42
N SER A 166 2.91 -19.56 -12.29
CA SER A 166 3.44 -20.05 -11.02
C SER A 166 4.58 -19.17 -10.51
N ILE A 167 4.61 -18.92 -9.21
CA ILE A 167 5.73 -18.27 -8.55
C ILE A 167 6.84 -19.32 -8.35
N GLU A 168 7.95 -19.16 -9.04
CA GLU A 168 9.19 -19.88 -8.72
C GLU A 168 9.93 -19.10 -7.65
N TRP A 169 9.91 -19.61 -6.41
CA TRP A 169 10.53 -18.92 -5.28
C TRP A 169 12.05 -18.81 -5.46
N GLN A 170 12.56 -17.59 -5.32
CA GLN A 170 13.98 -17.28 -5.29
C GLN A 170 14.23 -16.27 -4.18
N GLU A 171 15.30 -16.45 -3.40
CA GLU A 171 15.59 -15.51 -2.32
C GLU A 171 16.05 -14.16 -2.92
N PRO A 172 15.36 -13.04 -2.61
CA PRO A 172 15.72 -11.73 -3.12
C PRO A 172 17.02 -11.23 -2.50
N ARG A 173 17.69 -10.28 -3.17
CA ARG A 173 18.87 -9.61 -2.61
C ARG A 173 18.50 -8.90 -1.31
N GLU A 174 19.38 -9.01 -0.32
CA GLU A 174 19.21 -8.36 0.97
C GLU A 174 19.07 -6.83 0.80
N VAL A 175 18.02 -6.29 1.40
CA VAL A 175 17.86 -4.84 1.56
C VAL A 175 18.20 -4.49 3.00
N LYS A 176 19.26 -3.69 3.17
CA LYS A 176 19.71 -3.23 4.49
C LYS A 176 18.83 -2.08 4.96
N VAL A 177 18.47 -2.11 6.24
CA VAL A 177 17.72 -1.04 6.91
C VAL A 177 18.48 -0.55 8.12
N THR A 178 18.58 0.76 8.27
CA THR A 178 19.19 1.38 9.44
C THR A 178 18.13 1.58 10.53
N LEU A 179 17.91 0.57 11.37
CA LEU A 179 16.86 0.56 12.39
C LEU A 179 16.93 1.78 13.34
N GLU A 180 18.12 2.11 13.83
CA GLU A 180 18.30 3.27 14.71
C GLU A 180 17.95 4.59 14.02
N LEU A 181 18.21 4.71 12.70
CA LEU A 181 17.84 5.89 11.94
C LEU A 181 16.31 6.02 11.80
N LEU A 182 15.60 4.90 11.58
CA LEU A 182 14.13 4.88 11.59
C LEU A 182 13.59 5.35 12.94
N LYS A 183 14.12 4.79 14.04
CA LYS A 183 13.71 5.13 15.41
C LYS A 183 13.97 6.61 15.73
N GLN A 184 15.16 7.11 15.37
CA GLN A 184 15.53 8.52 15.56
C GLN A 184 14.62 9.46 14.76
N LYS A 185 14.44 9.20 13.46
CA LYS A 185 13.57 10.03 12.60
C LYS A 185 12.12 10.01 13.05
N SER A 186 11.62 8.84 13.45
CA SER A 186 10.26 8.70 13.98
C SER A 186 10.04 9.60 15.20
N ARG A 187 10.92 9.55 16.21
CA ARG A 187 10.81 10.40 17.40
C ARG A 187 10.95 11.89 17.10
N GLY A 188 11.90 12.26 16.23
CA GLY A 188 12.13 13.64 15.84
C GLY A 188 10.89 14.24 15.15
N LEU A 189 10.43 13.59 14.08
CA LEU A 189 9.28 14.03 13.30
C LEU A 189 7.97 13.97 14.11
N PHE A 190 7.83 13.03 15.06
CA PHE A 190 6.65 12.97 15.93
C PHE A 190 6.55 14.21 16.80
N ARG A 191 7.66 14.67 17.40
CA ARG A 191 7.68 15.91 18.20
C ARG A 191 7.32 17.13 17.36
N GLU A 192 7.81 17.19 16.13
CA GLU A 192 7.49 18.27 15.18
C GLU A 192 6.00 18.28 14.79
N ASN A 193 5.39 17.10 14.69
CA ASN A 193 4.00 16.92 14.25
C ASN A 193 3.01 16.67 15.40
N GLU A 194 3.42 16.76 16.66
CA GLU A 194 2.61 16.33 17.80
C GLU A 194 1.27 17.08 17.86
N VAL A 195 1.31 18.40 17.64
CA VAL A 195 0.13 19.28 17.70
C VAL A 195 -0.91 18.90 16.66
N ILE A 196 -0.48 18.55 15.43
CA ILE A 196 -1.39 18.13 14.38
C ILE A 196 -1.85 16.68 14.62
N LEU A 197 -0.96 15.78 15.02
CA LEU A 197 -1.30 14.38 15.31
C LEU A 197 -2.32 14.25 16.44
N ARG A 198 -2.27 15.11 17.45
CA ARG A 198 -3.28 15.16 18.53
C ARG A 198 -4.67 15.56 18.04
N LYS A 199 -4.77 16.28 16.92
CA LYS A 199 -6.05 16.64 16.28
C LYS A 199 -6.52 15.58 15.30
N VAL A 200 -5.59 14.84 14.71
CA VAL A 200 -5.85 13.81 13.69
C VAL A 200 -6.29 12.50 14.33
N LEU A 201 -5.56 12.05 15.35
CA LEU A 201 -5.79 10.77 16.02
C LEU A 201 -6.88 10.88 17.08
N SER A 202 -7.60 9.78 17.34
CA SER A 202 -8.41 9.66 18.54
C SER A 202 -7.55 9.81 19.80
N GLU A 203 -8.16 10.18 20.92
CA GLU A 203 -7.44 10.28 22.20
C GLU A 203 -6.77 8.96 22.58
N GLU A 204 -7.49 7.85 22.43
CA GLU A 204 -6.98 6.51 22.69
C GLU A 204 -5.79 6.17 21.77
N THR A 205 -5.95 6.35 20.46
CA THR A 205 -4.90 6.09 19.48
C THR A 205 -3.67 6.95 19.73
N PHE A 206 -3.85 8.24 20.07
CA PHE A 206 -2.74 9.14 20.38
C PHE A 206 -1.94 8.69 21.61
N VAL A 207 -2.62 8.28 22.68
CA VAL A 207 -1.98 7.75 23.90
C VAL A 207 -1.19 6.47 23.58
N GLN A 208 -1.81 5.53 22.86
CA GLN A 208 -1.16 4.28 22.48
C GLN A 208 0.05 4.51 21.56
N VAL A 209 -0.06 5.40 20.57
CA VAL A 209 1.06 5.81 19.71
C VAL A 209 2.21 6.40 20.52
N THR A 210 1.91 7.28 21.47
CA THR A 210 2.94 7.92 22.31
C THR A 210 3.73 6.87 23.09
N LYS A 211 3.03 5.89 23.69
CA LYS A 211 3.66 4.76 24.37
C LYS A 211 4.46 3.86 23.40
N ALA A 212 3.90 3.56 22.24
CA ALA A 212 4.55 2.75 21.22
C ALA A 212 5.86 3.38 20.71
N LEU A 213 6.00 4.71 20.72
CA LEU A 213 7.24 5.40 20.32
C LEU A 213 8.38 5.30 21.36
N GLU A 214 8.06 4.90 22.59
CA GLU A 214 9.06 4.62 23.63
C GLU A 214 9.74 3.28 23.35
N THR A 215 8.94 2.23 23.10
CA THR A 215 9.41 0.85 22.94
C THR A 215 9.61 0.40 21.48
N PHE A 216 9.00 1.10 20.52
CA PHE A 216 8.80 0.68 19.13
C PHE A 216 8.00 -0.62 18.96
N GLU A 217 7.20 -0.99 19.96
CA GLU A 217 6.17 -2.01 19.82
C GLU A 217 4.92 -1.36 19.23
N PHE A 218 4.73 -1.55 17.92
CA PHE A 218 3.69 -0.87 17.16
C PHE A 218 2.85 -1.91 16.43
N ASP A 219 1.90 -2.54 17.13
CA ASP A 219 1.10 -3.63 16.57
C ASP A 219 0.21 -3.21 15.39
N ASP A 220 -0.37 -4.21 14.72
CA ASP A 220 -1.16 -3.98 13.50
C ASP A 220 -2.57 -3.42 13.79
N VAL A 221 -3.11 -3.57 15.01
CA VAL A 221 -4.39 -2.96 15.43
C VAL A 221 -4.19 -1.46 15.57
N LEU A 222 -3.21 -1.03 16.38
CA LEU A 222 -2.86 0.37 16.55
C LEU A 222 -2.53 1.02 15.19
N TRP A 223 -1.79 0.30 14.34
CA TRP A 223 -1.46 0.80 13.01
C TRP A 223 -2.67 0.99 12.10
N SER A 224 -3.65 0.08 12.17
CA SER A 224 -4.90 0.25 11.42
C SER A 224 -5.65 1.51 11.87
N HIS A 225 -5.75 1.74 13.18
CA HIS A 225 -6.44 2.91 13.74
C HIS A 225 -5.75 4.22 13.35
N VAL A 226 -4.41 4.26 13.32
CA VAL A 226 -3.66 5.42 12.85
C VAL A 226 -4.00 5.79 11.41
N LEU A 227 -4.05 4.80 10.51
CA LEU A 227 -4.39 5.06 9.11
C LEU A 227 -5.86 5.41 8.92
N PHE A 228 -6.76 4.80 9.69
CA PHE A 228 -8.19 5.11 9.69
C PHE A 228 -8.46 6.53 10.20
N ASP A 229 -7.86 6.93 11.32
CA ASP A 229 -7.92 8.30 11.84
C ASP A 229 -7.32 9.30 10.86
N GLY A 230 -6.19 8.96 10.25
CA GLY A 230 -5.59 9.76 9.18
C GLY A 230 -6.55 10.00 8.02
N ALA A 231 -7.25 8.95 7.57
CA ALA A 231 -8.21 9.02 6.48
C ALA A 231 -9.44 9.85 6.85
N VAL A 232 -9.98 9.69 8.07
CA VAL A 232 -11.09 10.49 8.62
C VAL A 232 -10.70 11.97 8.72
N ALA A 233 -9.51 12.26 9.28
CA ALA A 233 -9.00 13.63 9.40
C ALA A 233 -8.77 14.28 8.03
N TYR A 234 -8.32 13.50 7.03
CA TYR A 234 -8.18 13.96 5.65
C TYR A 234 -9.53 14.29 5.02
N LYS A 235 -10.52 13.39 5.15
CA LYS A 235 -11.90 13.61 4.70
C LYS A 235 -12.49 14.90 5.29
N ASN A 236 -12.25 15.14 6.59
CA ASN A 236 -12.76 16.27 7.34
C ASN A 236 -11.94 17.57 7.16
N GLY A 237 -10.87 17.54 6.37
CA GLY A 237 -10.03 18.71 6.09
C GLY A 237 -9.13 19.16 7.24
N ILE A 238 -9.03 18.38 8.33
CA ILE A 238 -8.06 18.59 9.41
C ILE A 238 -6.65 18.34 8.89
N LEU A 239 -6.51 17.26 8.12
CA LEU A 239 -5.26 16.84 7.49
C LEU A 239 -5.28 17.22 6.01
N LYS A 240 -4.36 18.10 5.58
CA LYS A 240 -4.29 18.53 4.16
C LYS A 240 -3.50 17.57 3.27
N ASN A 241 -2.57 16.83 3.87
CA ASN A 241 -1.69 15.88 3.21
C ASN A 241 -1.29 14.79 4.22
N ALA A 242 -0.77 13.65 3.78
CA ALA A 242 -0.46 12.54 4.69
C ALA A 242 0.86 12.72 5.46
N GLU A 243 1.66 13.75 5.14
CA GLU A 243 3.01 14.00 5.69
C GLU A 243 3.10 13.90 7.23
N PRO A 244 2.17 14.45 8.03
CA PRO A 244 2.20 14.29 9.49
C PRO A 244 2.20 12.85 10.00
N LEU A 245 1.78 11.87 9.19
CA LEU A 245 1.77 10.45 9.56
C LEU A 245 3.11 9.73 9.31
N ILE A 246 4.06 10.37 8.59
CA ILE A 246 5.40 9.81 8.33
C ILE A 246 6.12 9.32 9.60
N PRO A 247 6.16 10.05 10.73
CA PRO A 247 6.79 9.54 11.96
C PRO A 247 6.23 8.19 12.41
N LEU A 248 4.93 7.99 12.27
CA LEU A 248 4.24 6.77 12.70
C LEU A 248 4.50 5.62 11.73
N TYR A 249 4.60 5.92 10.44
CA TYR A 249 5.06 4.98 9.43
C TYR A 249 6.50 4.51 9.68
N PHE A 250 7.40 5.41 10.07
CA PHE A 250 8.76 5.01 10.46
C PHE A 250 8.76 4.14 11.71
N ALA A 251 7.91 4.45 12.71
CA ALA A 251 7.74 3.59 13.88
C ALA A 251 7.25 2.20 13.50
N LYS A 252 6.23 2.12 12.64
CA LYS A 252 5.71 0.84 12.16
C LYS A 252 6.73 0.03 11.35
N THR A 253 7.54 0.72 10.54
CA THR A 253 8.63 0.08 9.80
C THR A 253 9.70 -0.46 10.75
N ALA A 254 10.05 0.28 11.80
CA ALA A 254 10.98 -0.17 12.82
C ALA A 254 10.44 -1.41 13.59
N ASP A 255 9.17 -1.39 14.00
CA ASP A 255 8.47 -2.55 14.60
C ASP A 255 8.58 -3.79 13.71
N PHE A 256 8.28 -3.64 12.43
CA PHE A 256 8.34 -4.75 11.48
C PHE A 256 9.76 -5.29 11.30
N VAL A 257 10.77 -4.41 11.21
CA VAL A 257 12.18 -4.81 11.10
C VAL A 257 12.62 -5.60 12.33
N GLU A 258 12.29 -5.13 13.53
CA GLU A 258 12.63 -5.80 14.79
C GLU A 258 11.98 -7.21 14.86
N LYS A 259 10.67 -7.31 14.60
CA LYS A 259 9.92 -8.58 14.66
C LYS A 259 10.36 -9.61 13.63
N THR A 260 10.91 -9.17 12.51
CA THR A 260 11.23 -10.05 11.38
C THR A 260 12.72 -10.29 11.22
N LYS A 261 13.58 -9.77 12.12
CA LYS A 261 15.04 -9.83 11.97
C LYS A 261 15.54 -11.25 11.69
N GLU A 262 15.07 -12.21 12.48
CA GLU A 262 15.44 -13.63 12.40
C GLU A 262 14.53 -14.46 11.48
N LEU A 263 13.57 -13.83 10.80
CA LEU A 263 12.63 -14.50 9.89
C LEU A 263 13.12 -14.47 8.44
N THR A 264 12.79 -15.49 7.67
CA THR A 264 12.93 -15.48 6.22
C THR A 264 11.96 -14.49 5.56
N THR A 265 12.20 -14.13 4.30
CA THR A 265 11.26 -13.32 3.51
C THR A 265 9.87 -13.97 3.45
N ALA A 266 9.81 -15.29 3.27
CA ALA A 266 8.55 -16.05 3.21
C ALA A 266 7.79 -16.08 4.55
N GLU A 267 8.50 -16.12 5.69
CA GLU A 267 7.87 -16.03 7.01
C GLU A 267 7.37 -14.61 7.32
N ALA A 268 8.16 -13.59 6.97
CA ALA A 268 7.75 -12.20 7.11
C ALA A 268 6.52 -11.86 6.25
N GLU A 269 6.37 -12.50 5.09
CA GLU A 269 5.19 -12.37 4.23
C GLU A 269 3.90 -12.80 4.95
N LYS A 270 3.93 -13.83 5.80
CA LYS A 270 2.76 -14.25 6.59
C LYS A 270 2.29 -13.16 7.55
N ILE A 271 3.22 -12.38 8.11
CA ILE A 271 2.90 -11.24 8.99
C ILE A 271 2.23 -10.12 8.17
N ILE A 272 2.71 -9.84 6.96
CA ILE A 272 2.12 -8.85 6.07
C ILE A 272 0.68 -9.23 5.68
N GLN A 273 0.44 -10.51 5.38
CA GLN A 273 -0.90 -11.02 5.09
C GLN A 273 -1.82 -10.96 6.31
N GLU A 274 -1.34 -11.29 7.51
CA GLU A 274 -2.16 -11.18 8.72
C GLU A 274 -2.51 -9.73 9.04
N ARG A 275 -1.59 -8.77 8.82
CA ARG A 275 -1.89 -7.34 8.95
C ARG A 275 -3.10 -6.92 8.12
N ALA A 276 -3.20 -7.39 6.86
CA ALA A 276 -4.36 -7.11 6.02
C ALA A 276 -5.67 -7.68 6.60
N ARG A 277 -5.61 -8.86 7.23
CA ARG A 277 -6.77 -9.44 7.94
C ARG A 277 -7.14 -8.63 9.18
N ILE A 278 -6.16 -8.18 9.95
CA ILE A 278 -6.36 -7.31 11.12
C ILE A 278 -7.05 -6.01 10.70
N PHE A 279 -6.61 -5.37 9.62
CA PHE A 279 -7.24 -4.15 9.11
C PHE A 279 -8.72 -4.37 8.75
N LEU A 280 -9.07 -5.54 8.20
CA LEU A 280 -10.48 -5.86 7.93
C LEU A 280 -11.27 -6.13 9.23
N LYS A 281 -10.66 -6.78 10.24
CA LYS A 281 -11.29 -7.02 11.55
C LYS A 281 -11.56 -5.70 12.27
N GLU A 282 -10.64 -4.75 12.21
CA GLU A 282 -10.75 -3.42 12.83
C GLU A 282 -11.62 -2.43 12.02
N LYS A 283 -12.29 -2.89 10.96
CA LYS A 283 -13.08 -2.00 10.10
C LYS A 283 -14.25 -1.33 10.80
N ASP A 284 -14.78 -1.91 11.88
CA ASP A 284 -15.85 -1.26 12.66
C ASP A 284 -15.36 0.06 13.29
N TYR A 285 -14.09 0.14 13.74
CA TYR A 285 -13.49 1.39 14.20
C TYR A 285 -13.54 2.49 13.11
N LEU A 286 -13.20 2.13 11.87
CA LEU A 286 -13.29 3.05 10.74
C LEU A 286 -14.73 3.49 10.49
N LEU A 287 -15.68 2.55 10.48
CA LEU A 287 -17.08 2.83 10.16
C LEU A 287 -17.77 3.72 11.20
N GLU A 288 -17.44 3.57 12.48
CA GLU A 288 -17.96 4.41 13.56
C GLU A 288 -17.47 5.86 13.47
N ARG A 289 -16.29 6.07 12.86
CA ARG A 289 -15.61 7.37 12.82
C ARG A 289 -15.70 8.07 11.46
N TRP A 290 -16.08 7.36 10.40
CA TRP A 290 -16.11 7.85 9.02
C TRP A 290 -17.30 8.76 8.70
#